data_AF-A0A2M7BH86-F1
#
_entry.id   AF-A0A2M7BH86-F1
#
_cell.length_a   1.000
_cell.length_b   1.000
_cell.length_c   1.000
_cell.angle_alpha   90.00
_cell.angle_beta   90.00
_cell.angle_gamma   90.00
#
_symmetry.space_group_name_H-M   'P 1'
#
loop_
_entity.id
_entity.type
_entity.pdbx_description
1 polymer ?
#
loop_
_entity_poly.entity_id
_entity_poly.type
_entity_poly.pdbx_seq_one_letter_code
_entity_poly.pdbx_strand_id
1 'polypeptide(L)'
;MNRPDWLTLHVPDTDALDRMKRLLDAGRLHTVCESADCPNIGECFAGKTCTFMILGNVCTRNCRFCAIVHGHPSAVDSGEPQAVASVARRLGLKYVVVTSVTRDDLADGGAGHFAATIRALHAELPEAAV
;
A
#
# COMPACT_ATOMS: atom_id res chain seq x y z
N MET A 1 24.32 -12.65 -1.25
CA MET A 1 24.66 -11.24 -1.54
C MET A 1 25.17 -10.62 -0.25
N ASN A 2 26.43 -10.15 -0.22
CA ASN A 2 26.96 -9.39 0.91
C ASN A 2 26.53 -7.93 0.75
N ARG A 3 25.61 -7.47 1.60
CA ARG A 3 25.27 -6.04 1.68
C ARG A 3 26.40 -5.33 2.44
N PRO A 4 26.81 -4.12 2.05
CA PRO A 4 27.73 -3.31 2.85
C PRO A 4 27.15 -3.02 4.23
N ASP A 5 28.00 -2.83 5.24
CA ASP A 5 27.57 -2.61 6.62
C ASP A 5 26.64 -1.39 6.77
N TRP A 6 26.89 -0.33 6.00
CA TRP A 6 26.04 0.87 5.98
C TRP A 6 24.65 0.64 5.36
N LEU A 7 24.42 -0.50 4.71
CA LEU A 7 23.13 -0.91 4.11
C LEU A 7 22.49 -2.04 4.94
N THR A 8 22.71 -2.02 6.25
CA THR A 8 22.04 -2.89 7.22
C THR A 8 21.20 -2.06 8.18
N LEU A 9 20.01 -2.57 8.52
CA LEU A 9 19.03 -1.87 9.34
C LEU A 9 18.65 -2.74 10.53
N HIS A 10 18.26 -2.10 11.62
CA HIS A 10 17.77 -2.80 12.80
C HIS A 10 16.42 -3.46 12.50
N VAL A 11 16.23 -4.65 13.07
CA VAL A 11 14.97 -5.38 12.89
C VAL A 11 13.84 -4.58 13.54
N PRO A 12 12.77 -4.28 12.80
CA PRO A 12 11.63 -3.51 13.31
C PRO A 12 10.86 -4.28 14.40
N ASP A 13 10.06 -3.55 15.17
CA ASP A 13 9.15 -4.13 16.17
C ASP A 13 8.17 -5.11 15.49
N THR A 14 8.35 -6.39 15.77
CA THR A 14 7.58 -7.49 15.18
C THR A 14 6.09 -7.43 15.52
N ASP A 15 5.72 -6.96 16.72
CA ASP A 15 4.32 -6.95 17.16
C ASP A 15 3.51 -5.90 16.40
N ALA A 16 4.14 -4.75 16.10
CA ALA A 16 3.55 -3.68 15.32
C ALA A 16 3.31 -4.11 13.87
N LEU A 17 4.28 -4.81 13.27
CA LEU A 17 4.18 -5.34 11.91
C LEU A 17 3.12 -6.43 11.79
N ASP A 18 3.05 -7.35 12.75
CA ASP A 18 2.03 -8.40 12.76
C ASP A 18 0.61 -7.83 12.86
N ARG A 19 0.43 -6.76 13.64
CA ARG A 19 -0.85 -6.06 13.74
C ARG A 19 -1.24 -5.41 12.41
N MET A 20 -0.29 -4.76 11.75
CA MET A 20 -0.51 -4.16 10.44
C MET A 20 -0.90 -5.22 9.42
N LYS A 21 -0.13 -6.31 9.33
CA LYS A 21 -0.37 -7.42 8.40
C LYS A 21 -1.76 -8.01 8.57
N ARG A 22 -2.19 -8.29 9.81
CA ARG A 22 -3.55 -8.80 10.09
C ARG A 22 -4.65 -7.86 9.60
N LEU A 23 -4.45 -6.55 9.70
CA LEU A 23 -5.43 -5.56 9.26
C LEU A 23 -5.48 -5.43 7.73
N LEU A 24 -4.33 -5.54 7.07
CA LEU A 24 -4.24 -5.56 5.60
C LEU A 24 -4.87 -6.84 5.03
N ASP A 25 -4.55 -8.00 5.60
CA ASP A 25 -5.12 -9.29 5.22
C ASP A 25 -6.65 -9.30 5.39
N ALA A 26 -7.15 -8.78 6.52
CA ALA A 26 -8.59 -8.69 6.77
C ALA A 26 -9.31 -7.76 5.77
N GLY A 27 -8.61 -6.73 5.26
CA GLY A 27 -9.11 -5.83 4.23
C GLY A 27 -8.90 -6.33 2.79
N ARG A 28 -8.15 -7.44 2.61
CA ARG A 28 -7.64 -7.89 1.30
C ARG A 28 -6.91 -6.79 0.54
N LEU A 29 -6.15 -5.97 1.28
CA LEU A 29 -5.43 -4.82 0.73
C LEU A 29 -3.97 -5.16 0.45
N HIS A 30 -3.38 -4.42 -0.46
CA HIS A 30 -1.94 -4.53 -0.76
C HIS A 30 -1.21 -3.27 -0.33
N THR A 31 0.05 -3.43 0.09
CA THR A 31 0.97 -2.33 0.35
C THR A 31 2.24 -2.51 -0.45
N VAL A 32 2.85 -1.41 -0.89
CA VAL A 32 4.22 -1.46 -1.43
C VAL A 32 5.21 -1.83 -0.33
N CYS A 33 4.89 -1.48 0.92
CA CYS A 33 5.71 -1.80 2.08
C CYS A 33 6.04 -3.30 2.16
N GLU A 34 5.02 -4.16 1.99
CA GLU A 34 5.21 -5.62 1.98
C GLU A 34 5.59 -6.14 0.60
N SER A 35 4.94 -5.67 -0.47
CA SER A 35 5.15 -6.22 -1.82
C SER A 35 6.55 -5.94 -2.39
N ALA A 36 7.28 -4.98 -1.82
CA ALA A 36 8.63 -4.62 -2.22
C ALA A 36 9.70 -4.90 -1.13
N ASP A 37 9.37 -5.67 -0.10
CA ASP A 37 10.27 -5.99 1.03
C ASP A 37 10.93 -4.72 1.62
N CYS A 38 10.12 -3.68 1.86
CA CYS A 38 10.63 -2.36 2.23
C CYS A 38 11.35 -2.42 3.59
N PRO A 39 12.65 -2.07 3.65
CA PRO A 39 13.40 -2.19 4.89
C PRO A 39 13.04 -1.09 5.91
N ASN A 40 12.29 -0.05 5.48
CA ASN A 40 11.86 1.06 6.32
C ASN A 40 10.48 0.85 6.96
N ILE A 41 9.86 -0.32 6.78
CA ILE A 41 8.46 -0.58 7.16
C ILE A 41 8.18 -0.29 8.64
N GLY A 42 9.11 -0.63 9.54
CA GLY A 42 8.96 -0.35 10.97
C GLY A 42 9.04 1.14 11.32
N GLU A 43 9.97 1.86 10.70
CA GLU A 43 10.13 3.31 10.92
C GLU A 43 8.90 4.08 10.43
N CYS A 44 8.46 3.80 9.19
CA CYS A 44 7.27 4.44 8.63
C CYS A 44 6.03 4.18 9.49
N PHE A 45 5.85 2.93 9.95
CA PHE A 45 4.70 2.57 10.76
C PHE A 45 4.73 3.19 12.16
N ALA A 46 5.91 3.26 12.80
CA ALA A 46 6.10 4.00 14.05
C ALA A 46 5.73 5.48 13.88
N GLY A 47 6.08 6.06 12.72
CA GLY A 47 5.67 7.40 12.29
C GLY A 47 4.22 7.52 11.81
N LYS A 48 3.37 6.49 12.00
CA LYS A 48 1.96 6.47 11.57
C LYS A 48 1.78 6.74 10.08
N THR A 49 2.67 6.18 9.27
CA THR A 49 2.68 6.30 7.80
C THR A 49 2.57 4.93 7.14
N CYS A 50 1.76 4.83 6.09
CA CYS A 50 1.67 3.63 5.26
C CYS A 50 1.45 4.00 3.79
N THR A 51 1.98 3.16 2.89
CA THR A 51 1.75 3.27 1.44
C THR A 51 0.86 2.14 0.95
N PHE A 52 -0.39 2.46 0.61
CA PHE A 52 -1.33 1.51 0.02
C PHE A 52 -1.09 1.38 -1.49
N MET A 53 -1.10 0.15 -1.98
CA MET A 53 -1.07 -0.17 -3.40
C MET A 53 -2.47 -0.62 -3.82
N ILE A 54 -3.20 0.27 -4.49
CA ILE A 54 -4.56 0.00 -4.99
C ILE A 54 -4.50 -0.69 -6.37
N LEU A 55 -5.66 -1.17 -6.83
CA LEU A 55 -5.87 -1.85 -8.11
C LEU A 55 -5.20 -3.24 -8.20
N GLY A 56 -4.91 -3.85 -7.05
CA GLY A 56 -4.31 -5.17 -6.93
C GLY A 56 -2.78 -5.16 -6.84
N ASN A 57 -2.18 -6.34 -6.99
CA ASN A 57 -0.73 -6.58 -6.87
C ASN A 57 -0.09 -7.15 -8.15
N VAL A 58 -0.81 -7.14 -9.28
CA VAL A 58 -0.32 -7.58 -10.59
C VAL A 58 -0.33 -6.40 -11.53
N CYS A 59 0.83 -6.07 -12.09
CA CYS A 59 1.02 -4.96 -13.01
C CYS A 59 0.92 -5.41 -14.47
N THR A 60 0.26 -4.61 -15.31
CA THR A 60 0.25 -4.83 -16.77
C THR A 60 1.63 -4.59 -17.42
N ARG A 61 2.55 -3.95 -16.70
CA ARG A 61 3.92 -3.65 -17.15
C ARG A 61 4.97 -4.43 -16.38
N ASN A 62 6.16 -4.55 -16.97
CA ASN A 62 7.28 -5.30 -16.42
C ASN A 62 8.55 -4.43 -16.32
N CYS A 63 8.53 -3.44 -15.43
CA CYS A 63 9.68 -2.57 -15.18
C CYS A 63 10.84 -3.38 -14.58
N ARG A 64 12.04 -3.31 -15.17
CA ARG A 64 13.19 -4.16 -14.81
C ARG A 64 13.68 -4.05 -13.36
N PHE A 65 13.34 -2.98 -12.67
CA PHE A 65 13.71 -2.74 -11.27
C PHE A 65 12.57 -3.05 -10.29
N CYS A 66 11.35 -3.25 -10.78
CA CYS A 66 10.16 -3.36 -9.94
C CYS A 66 9.99 -4.80 -9.45
N ALA A 67 9.78 -4.97 -8.14
CA ALA A 67 9.54 -6.28 -7.52
C ALA A 67 8.09 -6.77 -7.68
N ILE A 68 7.18 -5.91 -8.15
CA ILE A 68 5.78 -6.26 -8.31
C ILE A 68 5.60 -7.24 -9.47
N VAL A 69 4.77 -8.26 -9.26
CA VAL A 69 4.45 -9.28 -10.25
C VAL A 69 3.83 -8.62 -11.49
N HIS A 70 4.31 -8.98 -12.67
CA HIS A 70 3.68 -8.58 -13.93
C HIS A 70 2.74 -9.67 -14.44
N GLY A 71 1.68 -9.29 -15.15
CA GLY A 71 0.71 -10.24 -15.68
C GLY A 71 -0.63 -9.60 -16.01
N HIS A 72 -1.67 -10.43 -16.03
CA HIS A 72 -3.04 -9.96 -16.22
C HIS A 72 -3.69 -9.68 -14.87
N PRO A 73 -4.06 -8.42 -14.56
CA PRO A 73 -4.68 -8.09 -13.28
C PRO A 73 -6.08 -8.68 -13.13
N SER A 74 -6.49 -8.87 -11.88
CA SER A 74 -7.89 -9.20 -11.54
C SER A 74 -8.83 -8.03 -11.80
N ALA A 75 -10.14 -8.32 -11.80
CA ALA A 75 -11.17 -7.30 -11.81
C ALA A 75 -10.99 -6.32 -10.63
N VAL A 76 -11.28 -5.04 -10.87
CA VAL A 76 -11.21 -3.99 -9.85
C VAL A 76 -12.26 -4.25 -8.77
N ASP A 77 -11.85 -4.29 -7.50
CA ASP A 77 -12.77 -4.34 -6.37
C ASP A 77 -13.32 -2.93 -6.10
N SER A 78 -14.61 -2.70 -6.38
CA SER A 78 -15.25 -1.41 -6.14
C SER A 78 -15.30 -1.01 -4.66
N GLY A 79 -15.13 -1.95 -3.73
CA GLY A 79 -15.08 -1.70 -2.29
C GLY A 79 -13.68 -1.35 -1.76
N GLU A 80 -12.63 -1.46 -2.58
CA GLU A 80 -11.24 -1.18 -2.20
C GLU A 80 -11.06 0.25 -1.61
N PRO A 81 -11.64 1.33 -2.17
CA PRO A 81 -11.49 2.68 -1.63
C PRO A 81 -11.94 2.82 -0.16
N GLN A 82 -13.11 2.27 0.18
CA GLN A 82 -13.64 2.28 1.53
C GLN A 82 -12.86 1.35 2.46
N ALA A 83 -12.39 0.20 1.96
CA ALA A 83 -11.55 -0.70 2.72
C ALA A 83 -10.23 -0.02 3.11
N VAL A 84 -9.56 0.67 2.18
CA VAL A 84 -8.34 1.46 2.44
C VAL A 84 -8.58 2.49 3.53
N ALA A 85 -9.64 3.29 3.41
CA ALA A 85 -9.97 4.31 4.40
C ALA A 85 -10.26 3.71 5.79
N SER A 86 -11.03 2.62 5.85
CA SER A 86 -11.34 1.92 7.12
C SER A 86 -10.08 1.38 7.79
N VAL A 87 -9.17 0.75 7.02
CA VAL A 87 -7.92 0.21 7.55
C VAL A 87 -6.98 1.33 7.99
N ALA A 88 -6.83 2.39 7.20
CA ALA A 88 -6.04 3.56 7.56
C ALA A 88 -6.50 4.17 8.89
N ARG A 89 -7.82 4.32 9.08
CA ARG A 89 -8.42 4.80 10.34
C ARG A 89 -8.13 3.87 11.51
N ARG A 90 -8.30 2.55 11.34
CA ARG A 90 -8.02 1.54 12.38
C ARG A 90 -6.55 1.51 12.79
N LEU A 91 -5.64 1.79 11.86
CA LEU A 91 -4.20 1.89 12.12
C LEU A 91 -3.80 3.24 12.76
N GLY A 92 -4.71 4.22 12.76
CA GLY A 92 -4.45 5.57 13.29
C GLY A 92 -3.35 6.27 12.50
N LEU A 93 -3.36 6.14 11.17
CA LEU A 93 -2.38 6.78 10.30
C LEU A 93 -2.56 8.30 10.29
N LYS A 94 -1.45 9.02 10.24
CA LYS A 94 -1.40 10.49 10.09
C LYS A 94 -0.99 10.92 8.68
N TYR A 95 -0.32 10.03 7.96
CA TYR A 95 0.12 10.27 6.60
C TYR A 95 -0.14 9.00 5.77
N VAL A 96 -0.88 9.12 4.69
CA VAL A 96 -1.29 8.00 3.86
C VAL A 96 -0.82 8.24 2.44
N VAL A 97 0.05 7.38 1.93
CA VAL A 97 0.45 7.42 0.51
C VAL A 97 -0.42 6.43 -0.26
N VAL A 98 -0.97 6.87 -1.39
CA VAL A 98 -1.71 6.01 -2.32
C VAL A 98 -0.91 5.88 -3.60
N THR A 99 -0.64 4.64 -4.00
CA THR A 99 0.00 4.29 -5.28
C THR A 99 -0.74 3.11 -5.90
N SER A 100 -0.40 2.72 -7.14
CA SER A 100 -1.02 1.59 -7.81
C SER A 100 -0.04 0.82 -8.67
N VAL A 101 -0.47 -0.39 -9.05
CA VAL A 101 0.03 -1.03 -10.25
C VAL A 101 -0.47 -0.30 -11.50
N THR A 102 0.19 -0.52 -12.65
CA THR A 102 -0.32 -0.02 -13.93
C THR A 102 -1.48 -0.89 -14.42
N ARG A 103 -2.58 -0.24 -14.81
CA ARG A 103 -3.80 -0.86 -15.35
C ARG A 103 -4.08 -0.41 -16.77
N ASP A 104 -3.18 -0.75 -17.70
CA ASP A 104 -3.36 -0.47 -19.13
C ASP A 104 -4.62 -1.16 -19.73
N ASP A 105 -5.23 -2.10 -18.99
CA ASP A 105 -6.50 -2.77 -19.32
C ASP A 105 -7.75 -1.93 -19.05
N LEU A 106 -7.66 -0.86 -18.26
CA LEU A 106 -8.77 0.03 -17.93
C LEU A 106 -8.78 1.26 -18.85
N ALA A 107 -9.97 1.70 -19.26
CA ALA A 107 -10.13 2.85 -20.16
C ALA A 107 -9.55 4.17 -19.59
N ASP A 108 -9.60 4.36 -18.27
CA ASP A 108 -9.05 5.52 -17.57
C ASP A 108 -7.71 5.20 -16.86
N GLY A 109 -7.15 4.01 -17.07
CA GLY A 109 -5.94 3.55 -16.40
C GLY A 109 -6.05 3.42 -14.87
N GLY A 110 -7.26 3.51 -14.29
CA GLY A 110 -7.50 3.51 -12.84
C GLY A 110 -7.60 4.89 -12.17
N ALA A 111 -7.57 5.99 -12.94
CA ALA A 111 -7.62 7.35 -12.40
C ALA A 111 -8.85 7.62 -11.51
N GLY A 112 -10.02 7.11 -11.91
CA GLY A 112 -11.25 7.23 -11.12
C GLY A 112 -11.15 6.51 -9.77
N HIS A 113 -10.40 5.41 -9.72
CA HIS A 113 -10.19 4.63 -8.50
C HIS A 113 -9.31 5.39 -7.50
N PHE A 114 -8.21 6.01 -7.95
CA PHE A 114 -7.41 6.93 -7.13
C PHE A 114 -8.28 8.02 -6.51
N ALA A 115 -9.09 8.69 -7.34
CA ALA A 115 -9.95 9.77 -6.87
C ALA A 115 -10.99 9.28 -5.84
N ALA A 116 -11.54 8.08 -6.02
CA ALA A 116 -12.45 7.47 -5.05
C ALA A 116 -11.75 7.16 -3.71
N THR A 117 -10.54 6.60 -3.75
CA THR A 117 -9.74 6.28 -2.56
C THR A 117 -9.36 7.53 -1.78
N ILE A 118 -8.88 8.58 -2.45
CA ILE A 118 -8.53 9.85 -1.79
C ILE A 118 -9.77 10.48 -1.14
N ARG A 119 -10.92 10.48 -1.82
CA ARG A 119 -12.18 10.98 -1.23
C ARG A 119 -12.60 10.19 0.00
N ALA A 120 -12.50 8.86 -0.04
CA ALA A 120 -12.82 8.00 1.09
C ALA A 120 -11.88 8.25 2.28
N LEU A 121 -10.58 8.43 2.01
CA LEU A 121 -9.58 8.75 3.03
C LEU A 121 -9.87 10.10 3.71
N HIS A 122 -10.12 11.17 2.96
CA HIS A 122 -10.46 12.47 3.55
C HIS A 122 -11.77 12.45 4.35
N ALA A 123 -12.74 11.61 3.95
CA ALA A 123 -14.00 11.47 4.68
C ALA A 123 -13.83 10.76 6.04
N GLU A 124 -12.96 9.74 6.10
CA GLU A 124 -12.76 8.91 7.31
C GLU A 124 -11.60 9.40 8.21
N LEU A 125 -10.62 10.10 7.63
CA LEU A 125 -9.45 10.66 8.30
C LEU A 125 -9.24 12.13 7.90
N PRO A 126 -10.09 13.06 8.39
CA PRO A 126 -10.02 14.48 7.98
C PRO A 126 -8.72 15.20 8.40
N GLU A 127 -8.01 14.66 9.38
CA GLU A 127 -6.75 15.21 9.89
C GLU A 127 -5.50 14.54 9.29
N ALA A 128 -5.67 13.42 8.58
CA ALA A 128 -4.54 12.76 7.93
C ALA A 128 -4.18 13.48 6.63
N ALA A 129 -2.88 13.61 6.38
CA ALA A 129 -2.40 14.00 5.06
C ALA A 129 -2.45 12.81 4.11
N VAL A 130 -2.84 13.05 2.86
CA VAL A 130 -2.98 12.07 1.77
C VAL A 130 -2.23 12.57 0.54
#